data_AF-M5RN23-F1
#
_entry.id   AF-M5RN23-F1
#
_cell.length_a   1.000
_cell.length_b   1.000
_cell.length_c   1.000
_cell.angle_alpha   90.00
_cell.angle_beta   90.00
_cell.angle_gamma   90.00
#
_symmetry.space_group_name_H-M   'P 1'
#
loop_
_entity.id
_entity.type
_entity.pdbx_description
1 polymer ?
#
loop_
_entity_poly.entity_id
_entity_poly.type
_entity_poly.pdbx_seq_one_letter_code
_entity_poly.pdbx_strand_id
1 'polypeptide(L)' 'MQNDVVPLRADMDAANTNVLVERFAVEFVPTLLLVDTDGTVLQRSGFVDAKGLLELLSK' A
#
# COMPACT_ATOMS: atom_id res chain seq x y z
N MET A 1 -0.87 1.74 -21.24
CA MET A 1 -1.63 0.65 -20.60
C MET A 1 -1.95 1.13 -19.21
N GLN A 2 -3.23 1.24 -18.88
CA GLN A 2 -3.66 1.60 -17.52
C GLN A 2 -3.32 0.38 -16.68
N ASN A 3 -2.24 0.45 -15.90
CA ASN A 3 -1.93 -0.63 -14.96
C ASN A 3 -3.08 -0.61 -13.94
N ASP A 4 -3.96 -1.61 -14.01
CA ASP A 4 -5.16 -1.70 -13.17
C ASP A 4 -4.74 -1.99 -11.72
N VAL A 5 -4.43 -0.93 -10.98
CA VAL A 5 -4.18 -1.04 -9.53
C VAL A 5 -5.50 -1.30 -8.84
N VAL A 6 -5.57 -2.40 -8.09
CA VAL A 6 -6.74 -2.73 -7.26
C VAL A 6 -6.56 -2.09 -5.88
N PRO A 7 -7.37 -1.09 -5.50
CA PRO A 7 -7.24 -0.47 -4.19
C PRO A 7 -7.69 -1.44 -3.10
N LEU A 8 -6.82 -1.68 -2.12
CA LEU A 8 -7.13 -2.48 -0.94
C LEU A 8 -6.93 -1.61 0.31
N ARG A 9 -7.91 -1.64 1.21
CA ARG A 9 -7.82 -0.98 2.51
C ARG A 9 -7.61 -2.03 3.59
N ALA A 10 -6.50 -1.95 4.29
CA ALA A 10 -6.26 -2.71 5.52
C ALA A 10 -6.51 -1.79 6.72
N ASP A 11 -7.47 -2.18 7.57
CA ASP A 11 -7.75 -1.48 8.82
C ASP A 11 -6.84 -2.06 9.91
N MET A 12 -5.92 -1.24 10.44
CA MET A 12 -4.92 -1.71 11.41
C MET A 12 -5.54 -2.10 12.76
N ASP A 13 -6.77 -1.68 13.05
CA ASP A 13 -7.48 -2.05 14.27
C ASP A 13 -8.28 -3.36 14.12
N ALA A 14 -8.36 -3.93 12.91
CA ALA A 14 -9.07 -5.18 12.67
C ALA A 14 -8.24 -6.41 13.09
N ALA A 15 -8.90 -7.38 13.73
CA ALA A 15 -8.26 -8.54 14.35
C ALA A 15 -7.35 -9.39 13.42
N ASN A 16 -7.59 -9.34 12.11
CA ASN A 16 -6.86 -10.16 11.12
C ASN A 16 -5.74 -9.39 10.39
N THR A 17 -5.49 -8.13 10.75
CA THR A 17 -4.55 -7.27 10.02
C THR A 17 -3.09 -7.50 10.42
N ASN A 18 -2.84 -8.17 11.55
CA ASN A 18 -1.50 -8.51 12.02
C ASN A 18 -0.65 -9.23 10.96
N VAL A 19 -1.26 -10.09 10.14
CA VAL A 19 -0.55 -10.81 9.06
C VAL A 19 0.00 -9.84 8.01
N LEU A 20 -0.73 -8.78 7.68
CA LEU A 20 -0.28 -7.76 6.72
C LEU A 20 0.79 -6.85 7.33
N VAL A 21 0.64 -6.51 8.61
CA VAL A 21 1.63 -5.72 9.37
C VAL A 21 2.98 -6.45 9.40
N GLU A 22 2.97 -7.74 9.73
CA GLU A 22 4.18 -8.56 9.76
C GLU A 22 4.75 -8.79 8.36
N ARG A 23 3.92 -9.22 7.40
CA ARG A 23 4.35 -9.52 6.03
C ARG A 23 5.02 -8.32 5.36
N PHE A 24 4.47 -7.13 5.56
CA PHE A 24 4.95 -5.91 4.93
C PHE A 24 5.73 -5.00 5.87
N ALA A 25 6.06 -5.42 7.10
CA ALA A 25 6.75 -4.61 8.10
C ALA A 25 6.19 -3.17 8.17
N VAL A 26 4.89 -3.05 8.51
CA VAL A 26 4.23 -1.74 8.66
C VAL A 26 4.52 -1.21 10.06
N GLU A 27 5.26 -0.12 10.18
CA GLU A 27 5.70 0.44 11.46
C GLU A 27 4.86 1.63 11.95
N PHE A 28 4.14 2.29 11.03
CA PHE A 28 3.33 3.47 11.34
C PHE A 28 2.10 3.58 10.42
N VAL A 29 1.14 4.42 10.83
CA VAL A 29 -0.11 4.69 10.10
C VAL A 29 -0.24 6.20 9.86
N PRO A 30 -0.68 6.65 8.67
CA PRO A 30 -0.99 5.85 7.48
C PRO A 30 0.27 5.37 6.74
N THR A 31 0.21 4.18 6.17
CA THR A 31 1.21 3.64 5.22
C THR A 31 0.50 3.23 3.93
N LEU A 32 1.02 3.67 2.80
CA LEU A 32 0.62 3.25 1.46
C LEU A 32 1.69 2.33 0.87
N LEU A 33 1.25 1.21 0.30
CA LEU A 33 2.10 0.24 -0.38
C LEU A 33 1.58 0.02 -1.80
N LEU A 34 2.49 0.06 -2.77
CA LEU A 34 2.24 -0.50 -4.09
C LEU A 34 2.90 -1.87 -4.14
N VAL A 35 2.11 -2.90 -4.40
CA VAL A 35 2.54 -4.29 -4.32
C VAL A 35 2.20 -4.98 -5.62
N ASP A 36 3.16 -5.72 -6.19
CA ASP A 36 2.92 -6.57 -7.36
C ASP A 36 2.14 -7.84 -6.94
N THR A 37 1.61 -8.55 -7.92
CA THR A 37 0.81 -9.78 -7.76
C THR A 37 1.54 -10.91 -7.05
N ASP A 38 2.87 -10.91 -7.07
CA ASP A 38 3.71 -11.87 -6.35
C ASP A 38 3.97 -11.48 -4.87
N GLY A 39 3.52 -10.28 -4.47
CA GLY A 39 3.71 -9.73 -3.13
C GLY A 39 4.96 -8.86 -2.97
N THR A 40 5.72 -8.59 -4.03
CA THR A 40 6.87 -7.68 -4.02
C THR A 40 6.40 -6.24 -3.80
N VAL A 41 6.98 -5.54 -2.82
CA VAL A 41 6.69 -4.12 -2.58
C VAL A 41 7.47 -3.28 -3.60
N LEU A 42 6.75 -2.68 -4.53
CA LEU A 42 7.31 -1.78 -5.54
C LEU A 42 7.58 -0.39 -4.96
N GLN A 43 6.67 0.11 -4.10
CA GLN A 43 6.80 1.40 -3.45
C GLN A 43 6.18 1.42 -2.05
N ARG A 44 6.72 2.29 -1.18
CA ARG A 44 6.20 2.60 0.14
C ARG A 44 6.12 4.11 0.31
N SER A 45 5.01 4.60 0.87
CA SER A 45 4.85 5.99 1.27
C SER A 45 4.00 6.10 2.54
N GLY A 46 3.96 7.30 3.12
CA GLY A 46 3.00 7.67 4.16
C GLY A 46 1.77 8.33 3.56
N PHE A 47 1.31 9.42 4.18
CA PHE A 47 0.29 10.29 3.58
C PHE A 47 0.80 10.94 2.29
N VAL A 48 -0.04 10.97 1.26
CA VAL A 48 0.20 11.69 0.01
C VAL A 48 -1.05 12.48 -0.37
N ASP A 49 -0.87 13.59 -1.09
CA ASP A 49 -1.98 14.29 -1.72
C ASP A 49 -2.42 13.59 -3.02
N ALA A 50 -3.46 14.12 -3.68
CA ALA A 50 -3.99 13.53 -4.90
C ALA A 50 -2.95 13.45 -6.03
N LYS A 51 -2.06 14.43 -6.15
CA LYS A 51 -1.03 14.44 -7.19
C LYS A 51 0.04 13.40 -6.88
N GLY A 52 0.52 13.35 -5.65
CA GLY A 52 1.50 12.37 -5.19
C GLY A 52 1.00 10.93 -5.33
N LEU A 53 -0.30 10.69 -5.12
CA LEU A 53 -0.91 9.39 -5.38
C LEU A 53 -0.82 9.02 -6.88
N LEU A 54 -1.17 9.93 -7.79
CA LEU A 54 -1.08 9.66 -9.23
C LEU A 54 0.37 9.38 -9.67
N GLU A 55 1.33 10.12 -9.12
CA GLU A 55 2.76 9.88 -9.38
C GLU A 55 3.19 8.49 -8.90
N LEU A 56 2.74 8.07 -7.72
CA LEU A 56 3.02 6.73 -7.16
C LEU A 56 2.48 5.61 -8.05
N LEU A 57 1.25 5.77 -8.59
CA LEU A 57 0.60 4.78 -9.46
C LEU A 57 1.14 4.75 -10.90
N SER A 58 1.86 5.79 -11.32
CA SER A 58 2.33 5.96 -12.70
C SER A 58 3.68 5.30 -13.01
N LYS A 59 4.34 4.75 -11.99
CA LYS A 59 5.65 4.08 -12.09
C LYS A 59 5.49 2.58 -12.21
#